data_AF-A0A4Y8CEQ3-F1
#
_entry.id   AF-A0A4Y8CEQ3-F1
#
_cell.length_a   1.000
_cell.length_b   1.000
_cell.length_c   1.000
_cell.angle_alpha   90.00
_cell.angle_beta   90.00
_cell.angle_gamma   90.00
#
_symmetry.space_group_name_H-M   'P 1'
#
loop_
_entity.id
_entity.type
_entity.pdbx_description
1 polymer ?
#
loop_
_entity_poly.entity_id
_entity_poly.type
_entity_poly.pdbx_seq_one_letter_code
_entity_poly.pdbx_strand_id
1 'polypeptide(L)' 'MLSEVEFTEFQKENFSLLIDARSPREFLHSHLIGALNFYALNDEEYQEIGT' A
#
# COMPACT_ATOMS: atom_id res chain seq x y z
N MET A 1 -14.34 9.46 -10.64
CA MET A 1 -12.91 9.81 -10.83
C MET A 1 -12.33 9.96 -9.44
N LEU A 2 -11.17 9.37 -9.15
CA LEU A 2 -10.49 9.61 -7.87
C LEU A 2 -9.87 11.01 -7.93
N SER A 3 -10.05 11.82 -6.89
CA SER A 3 -9.34 13.09 -6.73
C SER A 3 -7.98 12.82 -6.12
N GLU A 4 -6.94 13.47 -6.63
CA GLU A 4 -5.65 13.50 -5.96
C GLU A 4 -5.79 14.20 -4.60
N VAL A 5 -5.06 13.68 -3.60
CA VAL A 5 -5.06 14.22 -2.24
C VAL A 5 -3.61 14.44 -1.84
N GLU A 6 -3.32 15.61 -1.31
CA GLU A 6 -2.01 15.92 -0.75
C GLU A 6 -1.71 15.02 0.45
N PHE A 7 -0.47 14.54 0.56
CA PHE A 7 -0.09 13.59 1.60
C PHE A 7 -0.34 14.11 3.03
N THR A 8 -0.17 15.43 3.23
CA THR A 8 -0.44 16.08 4.52
C THR A 8 -1.92 16.08 4.88
N GLU A 9 -2.83 16.14 3.91
CA GLU A 9 -4.27 16.02 4.16
C GLU A 9 -4.65 14.56 4.36
N PHE A 10 -4.07 13.64 3.59
CA PHE A 10 -4.27 12.20 3.76
C PHE A 10 -3.94 11.74 5.19
N GLN A 11 -2.86 12.27 5.80
CA GLN A 11 -2.48 11.93 7.17
C GLN A 11 -3.45 12.40 8.25
N LYS A 12 -4.34 13.36 7.96
CA LYS A 12 -5.36 13.83 8.91
C LYS A 12 -6.58 12.92 8.93
N GLU A 13 -6.74 12.09 7.91
CA GLU A 13 -7.86 11.16 7.81
C GLU A 13 -7.73 10.04 8.85
N ASN A 14 -8.85 9.68 9.46
CA ASN A 14 -8.92 8.61 10.44
C ASN A 14 -9.53 7.36 9.81
N PHE A 15 -8.75 6.68 8.98
CA PHE A 15 -9.19 5.47 8.29
C PHE A 15 -9.43 4.33 9.28
N SER A 16 -10.59 3.69 9.20
CA SER A 16 -10.85 2.43 9.91
C SER A 16 -10.04 1.26 9.36
N LEU A 17 -9.61 1.35 8.09
CA LEU A 17 -8.77 0.38 7.41
C LEU A 17 -7.94 1.08 6.34
N LEU A 18 -6.64 0.86 6.37
CA LEU A 18 -5.68 1.27 5.35
C LEU A 18 -5.03 0.02 4.76
N ILE A 19 -5.11 -0.14 3.44
CA ILE A 19 -4.61 -1.33 2.74
C ILE A 19 -3.39 -0.97 1.90
N ASP A 20 -2.33 -1.74 2.06
CA ASP A 20 -1.22 -1.78 1.12
C ASP A 20 -1.35 -3.03 0.25
N ALA A 21 -1.58 -2.83 -1.05
CA ALA A 21 -1.80 -3.90 -2.02
C ALA A 21 -0.51 -4.37 -2.72
N ARG A 22 0.63 -3.78 -2.36
CA ARG A 22 1.95 -4.12 -2.91
C ARG A 22 2.47 -5.45 -2.37
N SER A 23 3.57 -5.94 -2.95
CA SER A 23 4.16 -7.23 -2.55
C SER A 23 4.58 -7.20 -1.05
N PRO A 24 4.62 -8.37 -0.37
CA PRO A 24 5.12 -8.45 1.01
C PRO A 24 6.48 -7.79 1.22
N ARG A 25 7.43 -7.98 0.29
CA ARG A 25 8.75 -7.35 0.30
C ARG A 25 8.69 -5.83 0.24
N GLU A 26 7.85 -5.26 -0.64
CA GLU A 26 7.70 -3.80 -0.73
C GLU A 26 7.12 -3.23 0.56
N PHE A 27 6.11 -3.88 1.12
CA PHE A 27 5.50 -3.50 2.40
C PHE A 27 6.50 -3.56 3.56
N LEU A 28 7.29 -4.64 3.64
CA LEU A 28 8.35 -4.80 4.66
C LEU A 28 9.44 -3.74 4.53
N HIS A 29 9.78 -3.33 3.31
CA HIS A 29 10.75 -2.27 3.07
C HIS A 29 10.23 -0.91 3.57
N SER A 30 8.98 -0.58 3.25
CA SER A 30 8.31 0.63 3.77
C SER A 30 6.81 0.57 3.51
N HIS A 31 6.03 1.12 4.43
CA HIS A 31 4.58 1.30 4.26
C HIS A 31 4.10 2.47 5.13
N LEU A 32 2.87 2.93 4.89
CA LEU A 32 2.23 3.94 5.72
C LEU A 32 1.86 3.37 7.09
N ILE A 33 2.07 4.14 8.15
CA ILE A 33 1.78 3.71 9.52
C ILE A 33 0.31 3.27 9.63
N GLY A 34 0.08 2.08 10.17
CA GLY A 34 -1.27 1.51 10.35
C GLY A 34 -1.84 0.81 9.13
N ALA A 35 -1.13 0.80 7.99
CA ALA A 35 -1.52 0.00 6.83
C ALA A 35 -1.39 -1.50 7.12
N LEU A 36 -2.30 -2.29 6.56
CA LEU A 36 -2.25 -3.74 6.54
C LEU A 36 -1.95 -4.23 5.12
N ASN A 37 -1.07 -5.21 4.99
CA ASN A 37 -0.71 -5.75 3.69
C ASN A 37 -1.73 -6.80 3.22
N PHE A 38 -2.52 -6.44 2.21
CA PHE A 38 -3.40 -7.35 1.48
C PHE A 38 -2.94 -7.38 0.03
N TYR A 39 -1.81 -8.05 -0.18
CA TYR A 39 -1.15 -8.11 -1.47
C TYR A 39 -1.97 -8.90 -2.49
N ALA A 40 -2.04 -8.39 -3.72
CA ALA A 40 -2.66 -9.12 -4.83
C ALA A 40 -1.78 -10.27 -5.32
N LEU A 41 -0.45 -10.08 -5.25
CA LEU A 41 0.57 -11.03 -5.69
C LEU A 41 1.61 -11.18 -4.58
N ASN A 42 2.06 -12.42 -4.34
CA ASN A 42 3.19 -12.66 -3.45
C ASN A 42 4.51 -12.19 -4.10
N ASP A 43 5.62 -12.25 -3.38
CA ASP A 43 6.90 -11.73 -3.88
C ASP A 43 7.41 -12.44 -5.14
N GLU A 44 7.18 -13.74 -5.27
CA GLU A 44 7.59 -14.54 -6.44
C GLU A 44 6.72 -14.17 -7.65
N GLU A 45 5.40 -14.13 -7.47
CA GLU A 45 4.45 -13.72 -8.52
C GLU A 45 4.68 -12.28 -8.97
N TYR A 46 4.91 -11.35 -8.05
CA TYR A 46 5.23 -9.96 -8.37
C TYR A 46 6.50 -9.87 -9.25
N GLN A 47 7.54 -10.63 -8.91
CA GLN A 47 8.80 -10.64 -9.65
C GLN A 47 8.65 -11.16 -11.10
N GLU A 48 7.70 -12.07 -11.36
CA GLU A 48 7.42 -12.58 -12.70
C GLU A 48 6.64 -11.59 -13.57
N ILE A 49 5.74 -10.79 -12.96
CA ILE A 49 4.78 -9.95 -13.67
C ILE A 49 5.32 -8.52 -13.89
N GLY A 50 6.19 -7.98 -13.03
CA GLY A 50 6.87 -6.73 -13.37
C GLY A 50 7.62 -5.97 -12.26
N THR A 51 8.66 -5.26 -12.72
CA THR A 51 9.28 -4.04 -12.16
C THR A 51 8.87 -2.85 -13.02
#